data_AF-A0A060TH83-F1
#
_entry.id   AF-A0A060TH83-F1
#
_cell.length_a   1.000
_cell.length_b   1.000
_cell.length_c   1.000
_cell.angle_alpha   90.00
_cell.angle_beta   90.00
_cell.angle_gamma   90.00
#
_symmetry.space_group_name_H-M   'P 1'
#
loop_
_entity.id
_entity.type
_entity.pdbx_description
1 polymer ?
#
loop_
_entity_poly.entity_id
_entity_poly.type
_entity_poly.pdbx_seq_one_letter_code
_entity_poly.pdbx_strand_id
1 'polypeptide(L)'
;MRLCSCGRLLPVQGFSSVTALGVNVVAKRSYSEDGGYMKRRLQQLAEDATPIKDDPMAGMPSDSLEHLQNKAPKLYQKELANTSIPSYAPKHSHDIANTTPWTGDLSDRDQSVRNAVEKGKAKQQLDPLAPRKYTPKMSLSQRVLQAREKSLDYKLDKHSESKSDSGPSFKQLYAERFTLGGGTGTIASINSLASQRIEEAMAQGQFKNIRRGENQKVEVSDNPWVDQTEYILNRMIQRQGAAPPWIEKQGLVNTRIKTARESIANSFVEYAITKVSKAVESTKDAKDIDKKIALALQLDPKPWEKENEKYHTITVESLNSAIRGFNLQAPGSARRAYLDVKSELAQCHSLAKQRLPEAIRIREGSREPPTISRASLHSKKDLYTEDPTNYYGLKDLFKDVFRRSK
;
A
#
# COMPACT_ATOMS: atom_id res chain seq x y z
N MET A 1 -14.22 43.13 38.49
CA MET A 1 -13.90 43.57 37.11
C MET A 1 -13.43 42.36 36.32
N ARG A 2 -14.03 42.07 35.16
CA ARG A 2 -13.59 40.98 34.27
C ARG A 2 -13.06 41.60 32.98
N LEU A 3 -11.86 41.22 32.58
CA LEU A 3 -11.24 41.63 31.32
C LEU A 3 -11.65 40.64 30.21
N CYS A 4 -12.23 41.17 29.13
CA CYS A 4 -12.43 40.45 27.88
C CYS A 4 -11.25 40.77 26.95
N SER A 5 -10.77 39.80 26.15
CA SER A 5 -9.56 39.95 25.32
C SER A 5 -9.71 40.90 24.12
N CYS A 6 -10.78 41.69 24.06
CA CYS A 6 -11.03 42.71 23.03
C CYS A 6 -11.07 44.16 23.60
N GLY A 7 -10.64 44.38 24.84
CA GLY A 7 -10.23 45.73 25.30
C GLY A 7 -11.35 46.76 25.51
N ARG A 8 -12.61 46.34 25.73
CA ARG A 8 -13.72 47.26 26.09
C ARG A 8 -14.20 47.02 27.52
N LEU A 9 -14.17 48.07 28.34
CA LEU A 9 -14.71 48.07 29.71
C LEU A 9 -16.21 48.36 29.66
N LEU A 10 -17.03 47.46 30.23
CA LEU A 10 -18.45 47.69 30.48
C LEU A 10 -18.69 47.79 32.00
N PRO A 11 -19.43 48.80 32.49
CA PRO A 11 -19.77 48.90 33.90
C PRO A 11 -20.82 47.86 34.28
N VAL A 12 -20.55 47.09 35.34
CA VAL A 12 -21.51 46.16 35.93
C VAL A 12 -22.28 46.90 37.02
N GLN A 13 -23.52 47.27 36.74
CA GLN A 13 -24.50 47.56 37.80
C GLN A 13 -25.25 46.29 38.15
N GLY A 14 -25.41 46.06 39.46
CA GLY A 14 -25.96 44.84 40.01
C GLY A 14 -27.43 44.63 39.67
N PHE A 15 -27.78 43.40 39.33
CA PHE A 15 -29.14 42.91 39.43
C PHE A 15 -29.13 41.53 40.10
N SER A 16 -29.64 41.53 41.31
CA SER A 16 -30.02 40.38 42.13
C SER A 16 -31.41 39.90 41.75
N SER A 17 -31.61 38.57 41.85
CA SER A 17 -32.90 37.85 41.80
C SER A 17 -33.61 37.91 40.42
N VAL A 18 -34.13 36.85 39.81
CA VAL A 18 -35.04 35.81 40.31
C VAL A 18 -35.03 34.66 39.28
N THR A 19 -35.07 33.43 39.78
CA THR A 19 -35.27 32.18 39.03
C THR A 19 -36.63 32.11 38.34
N ALA A 20 -36.65 31.81 37.04
CA ALA A 20 -37.83 31.31 36.34
C ALA A 20 -37.50 29.94 35.73
N LEU A 21 -38.23 28.92 36.18
CA LEU A 21 -38.19 27.54 35.71
C LEU A 21 -38.72 27.44 34.27
N GLY A 22 -37.94 26.79 33.41
CA GLY A 22 -38.33 26.41 32.06
C GLY A 22 -37.50 25.22 31.61
N VAL A 23 -38.00 24.03 31.91
CA VAL A 23 -37.39 22.74 31.58
C VAL A 23 -37.25 22.61 30.05
N ASN A 24 -36.01 22.48 29.59
CA ASN A 24 -35.72 21.77 28.34
C ASN A 24 -34.49 20.90 28.56
N VAL A 25 -34.77 19.60 28.67
CA VAL A 25 -33.80 18.52 28.75
C VAL A 25 -33.07 18.43 27.42
N VAL A 26 -31.90 19.04 27.35
CA VAL A 26 -30.86 18.67 26.39
C VAL A 26 -29.69 18.22 27.23
N ALA A 27 -29.46 16.91 27.28
CA ALA A 27 -28.34 16.28 27.94
C ALA A 27 -27.03 16.68 27.25
N LYS A 28 -26.55 17.89 27.52
CA LYS A 28 -25.15 18.26 27.34
C LYS A 28 -24.41 17.64 28.51
N ARG A 29 -23.63 16.60 28.24
CA ARG A 29 -22.55 16.18 29.15
C ARG A 29 -21.60 17.37 29.29
N SER A 30 -21.82 18.17 30.33
CA SER A 30 -20.86 19.16 30.79
C SER A 30 -19.67 18.37 31.34
N TYR A 31 -18.55 18.38 30.63
CA TYR A 31 -17.28 18.27 31.31
C TYR A 31 -17.24 19.43 32.30
N SER A 32 -17.29 19.10 33.59
CA SER A 32 -16.99 20.05 34.65
C SER A 32 -15.60 20.65 34.39
N GLU A 33 -15.45 21.96 34.56
CA GLU A 33 -14.15 22.65 34.55
C GLU A 33 -13.19 22.13 35.65
N ASP A 34 -13.69 21.25 36.51
CA ASP A 34 -12.92 20.41 37.41
C ASP A 34 -12.09 19.39 36.62
N GLY A 35 -10.80 19.70 36.44
CA GLY A 35 -9.88 18.78 35.77
C GLY A 35 -9.86 17.40 36.43
N GLY A 36 -9.59 16.39 35.61
CA GLY A 36 -9.68 14.97 35.99
C GLY A 36 -8.87 14.59 37.22
N TYR A 37 -9.11 13.37 37.73
CA TYR A 37 -8.52 12.82 38.96
C TYR A 37 -7.02 13.10 39.11
N MET A 38 -6.25 12.97 38.02
CA MET A 38 -4.80 13.23 38.03
C MET A 38 -4.45 14.70 38.30
N LYS A 39 -5.25 15.66 37.83
CA LYS A 39 -5.07 17.09 38.13
C LYS A 39 -5.31 17.36 39.61
N ARG A 40 -6.37 16.78 40.19
CA ARG A 40 -6.64 16.89 41.64
C ARG A 40 -5.51 16.26 42.46
N ARG A 41 -4.98 15.11 42.02
CA ARG A 41 -3.86 14.45 42.70
C ARG A 41 -2.55 15.22 42.59
N LEU A 42 -2.28 15.83 41.43
CA LEU A 42 -1.12 16.71 41.23
C LEU A 42 -1.23 18.01 42.02
N GLN A 43 -2.42 18.59 42.10
CA GLN A 43 -2.68 19.77 42.91
C GLN A 43 -2.54 19.46 44.39
N GLN A 44 -3.06 18.33 44.85
CA GLN A 44 -2.85 17.85 46.21
C GLN A 44 -1.36 17.60 46.51
N LEU A 45 -0.61 17.00 45.57
CA LEU A 45 0.84 16.85 45.70
C LEU A 45 1.57 18.20 45.71
N ALA A 46 1.09 19.20 44.98
CA ALA A 46 1.66 20.55 44.97
C ALA A 46 1.35 21.31 46.27
N GLU A 47 0.16 21.10 46.86
CA GLU A 47 -0.23 21.63 48.16
C GLU A 47 0.55 20.94 49.30
N ASP A 48 0.74 19.61 49.20
CA ASP A 48 1.54 18.80 50.13
C ASP A 48 3.05 19.08 50.00
N ALA A 49 3.52 19.48 48.81
CA ALA A 49 4.92 19.86 48.56
C ALA A 49 5.22 21.33 48.89
N THR A 50 4.29 22.05 49.53
CA THR A 50 4.64 23.35 50.10
C THR A 50 5.68 23.15 51.20
N PRO A 51 6.78 23.93 51.20
CA PRO A 51 7.84 23.76 52.16
C PRO A 51 7.30 23.98 53.58
N ILE A 52 7.50 22.99 54.45
CA ILE A 52 7.22 23.09 55.87
C ILE A 52 8.11 24.22 56.41
N LYS A 53 7.54 25.12 57.22
CA LYS A 53 8.22 26.32 57.76
C LYS A 53 9.48 26.00 58.60
N ASP A 54 9.71 24.73 58.92
CA ASP A 54 10.76 24.28 59.83
C ASP A 54 12.01 23.72 59.11
N ASP A 55 12.07 23.74 57.78
CA ASP A 55 13.28 23.37 57.03
C ASP A 55 14.24 24.57 56.87
N PRO A 56 15.46 24.52 57.45
CA PRO A 56 16.38 25.68 57.49
C PRO A 56 17.01 26.05 56.14
N MET A 57 16.69 25.33 55.05
CA MET A 57 17.17 25.62 53.69
C MET A 57 16.06 26.11 52.75
N ALA A 58 14.81 26.22 53.22
CA ALA A 58 13.71 26.77 52.42
C ALA A 58 13.81 28.31 52.35
N GLY A 59 14.03 28.85 51.15
CA GLY A 59 14.08 30.30 50.90
C GLY A 59 15.46 30.86 50.53
N MET A 60 16.46 30.02 50.30
CA MET A 60 17.67 30.46 49.59
C MET A 60 17.30 30.91 48.16
N PRO A 61 18.01 31.89 47.55
CA PRO A 61 17.66 32.45 46.23
C PRO A 61 17.66 31.44 45.08
N SER A 62 18.12 30.21 45.33
CA SER A 62 17.98 29.05 44.43
C SER A 62 16.53 28.77 44.02
N ASP A 63 15.58 29.05 44.92
CA ASP A 63 14.15 28.69 44.78
C ASP A 63 13.26 29.90 44.46
N SER A 64 13.85 31.07 44.21
CA SER A 64 13.08 32.23 43.75
C SER A 64 12.38 31.91 42.42
N LEU A 65 11.11 32.33 42.32
CA LEU A 65 10.24 32.00 41.20
C LEU A 65 10.85 32.43 39.86
N GLU A 66 11.57 33.55 39.84
CA GLU A 66 12.34 34.02 38.67
C GLU A 66 13.52 33.11 38.33
N HIS A 67 14.23 32.58 39.32
CA HIS A 67 15.36 31.69 39.09
C HIS A 67 14.91 30.31 38.62
N LEU A 68 13.80 29.80 39.16
CA LEU A 68 13.13 28.59 38.68
C LEU A 68 12.54 28.79 37.29
N GLN A 69 11.93 29.94 36.98
CA GLN A 69 11.46 30.26 35.62
C GLN A 69 12.59 30.28 34.58
N ASN A 70 13.80 30.69 34.97
CA ASN A 70 14.96 30.74 34.08
C ASN A 70 15.72 29.40 33.97
N LYS A 71 15.68 28.56 35.02
CA LYS A 71 16.34 27.23 35.05
C LYS A 71 15.44 26.09 34.58
N ALA A 72 14.16 26.09 34.94
CA ALA A 72 13.20 25.05 34.57
C ALA A 72 13.11 24.78 33.06
N PRO A 73 13.07 25.79 32.15
CA PRO A 73 13.03 25.50 30.72
C PRO A 73 14.33 24.88 30.20
N LYS A 74 15.46 25.10 30.88
CA LYS A 74 16.76 24.51 30.50
C LYS A 74 16.91 23.07 31.00
N LEU A 75 16.39 22.77 32.19
CA LEU A 75 16.50 21.44 32.81
C LEU A 75 15.41 20.47 32.32
N TYR A 76 14.19 20.96 32.11
CA TYR A 76 13.01 20.13 31.80
C TYR A 76 12.47 20.34 30.38
N GLN A 77 13.33 20.74 29.46
CA GLN A 77 12.93 21.10 28.08
C GLN A 77 12.21 19.97 27.35
N LYS A 78 12.61 18.71 27.58
CA LYS A 78 11.96 17.52 27.00
C LYS A 78 10.53 17.34 27.48
N GLU A 79 10.31 17.49 28.78
CA GLU A 79 8.98 17.35 29.39
C GLU A 79 8.07 18.50 28.96
N LEU A 80 8.62 19.71 28.88
CA LEU A 80 7.89 20.87 28.35
C LEU A 80 7.50 20.67 26.88
N ALA A 81 8.39 20.14 26.04
CA ALA A 81 8.08 19.80 24.66
C ALA A 81 6.98 18.73 24.56
N ASN A 82 7.04 17.69 25.39
CA ASN A 82 6.01 16.63 25.44
C ASN A 82 4.65 17.17 25.87
N THR A 83 4.59 18.08 26.85
CA THR A 83 3.32 18.72 27.26
C THR A 83 2.74 19.66 26.21
N SER A 84 3.59 20.26 25.37
CA SER A 84 3.14 21.15 24.29
C SER A 84 2.58 20.38 23.09
N ILE A 85 2.84 19.07 22.97
CA ILE A 85 2.39 18.26 21.85
C ILE A 85 0.96 17.74 22.10
N PRO A 86 0.02 17.95 21.17
CA PRO A 86 -1.33 17.41 21.31
C PRO A 86 -1.35 15.90 21.10
N SER A 87 -2.29 15.20 21.75
CA SER A 87 -2.38 13.72 21.72
C SER A 87 -2.57 13.09 20.33
N TYR A 88 -2.96 13.85 19.30
CA TYR A 88 -3.12 13.36 17.94
C TYR A 88 -1.84 13.51 17.08
N ALA A 89 -0.78 14.07 17.64
CA ALA A 89 0.44 14.32 16.88
C ALA A 89 1.08 12.99 16.42
N PRO A 90 1.62 12.96 15.19
CA PRO A 90 2.28 11.77 14.65
C PRO A 90 3.51 11.38 15.48
N LYS A 91 3.84 10.09 15.50
CA LYS A 91 4.98 9.51 16.25
C LYS A 91 6.28 10.31 16.09
N HIS A 92 6.58 10.81 14.89
CA HIS A 92 7.79 11.60 14.65
C HIS A 92 7.88 12.87 15.52
N SER A 93 6.75 13.48 15.90
CA SER A 93 6.72 14.70 16.71
C SER A 93 7.05 14.38 18.16
N HIS A 94 6.54 13.24 18.64
CA HIS A 94 6.91 12.68 19.95
C HIS A 94 8.37 12.24 19.98
N ASP A 95 8.87 11.61 18.90
CA ASP A 95 10.27 11.22 18.80
C ASP A 95 11.19 12.46 18.81
N ILE A 96 10.83 13.54 18.10
CA ILE A 96 11.55 14.83 18.12
C ILE A 96 11.55 15.45 19.53
N ALA A 97 10.41 15.49 20.23
CA ALA A 97 10.36 16.05 21.59
C ALA A 97 11.15 15.23 22.63
N ASN A 98 11.26 13.92 22.41
CA ASN A 98 12.06 13.04 23.26
C ASN A 98 13.57 13.12 22.97
N THR A 99 13.97 13.69 21.83
CA THR A 99 15.40 13.87 21.51
C THR A 99 16.10 14.76 22.52
N THR A 100 17.40 14.54 22.69
CA THR A 100 18.24 15.47 23.45
C THR A 100 18.29 16.82 22.73
N PRO A 101 17.95 17.93 23.40
CA PRO A 101 18.05 19.24 22.78
C PRO A 101 19.50 19.53 22.41
N TRP A 102 19.70 20.26 21.32
CA TRP A 102 21.02 20.65 20.85
C TRP A 102 21.70 21.58 21.88
N THR A 103 22.87 21.19 22.39
CA THR A 103 23.60 21.93 23.43
C THR A 103 24.70 22.85 22.88
N GLY A 104 24.92 22.88 21.57
CA GLY A 104 26.00 23.66 20.93
C GLY A 104 27.15 22.77 20.46
N ASP A 105 27.50 21.78 21.27
CA ASP A 105 28.53 20.79 20.99
C ASP A 105 27.93 19.51 20.40
N LEU A 106 28.62 18.91 19.42
CA LEU A 106 28.21 17.61 18.87
C LEU A 106 28.56 16.49 19.86
N SER A 107 27.62 15.56 20.07
CA SER A 107 27.94 14.30 20.73
C SER A 107 28.86 13.45 19.85
N ASP A 108 29.84 12.76 20.45
CA ASP A 108 30.76 11.86 19.73
C ASP A 108 30.04 10.84 18.83
N ARG A 109 28.88 10.35 19.29
CA ARG A 109 28.02 9.44 18.53
C ARG A 109 27.48 10.12 17.27
N ASP A 110 26.93 11.32 17.40
CA ASP A 110 26.41 12.09 16.27
C ASP A 110 27.53 12.53 15.32
N GLN A 111 28.73 12.81 15.83
CA GLN A 111 29.90 13.14 15.02
C GLN A 111 30.31 11.94 14.14
N SER A 112 30.29 10.72 14.67
CA SER A 112 30.59 9.51 13.88
C SER A 112 29.56 9.26 12.78
N VAL A 113 28.27 9.47 13.05
CA VAL A 113 27.18 9.33 12.09
C VAL A 113 27.28 10.42 11.02
N ARG A 114 27.57 11.66 11.40
CA ARG A 114 27.76 12.77 10.48
C ARG A 114 28.97 12.54 9.57
N ASN A 115 30.09 12.07 10.12
CA ASN A 115 31.27 11.68 9.34
C ASN A 115 30.97 10.55 8.34
N ALA A 116 30.12 9.59 8.71
CA ALA A 116 29.70 8.51 7.81
C ALA A 116 28.76 9.01 6.70
N VAL A 117 27.81 9.90 7.04
CA VAL A 117 26.88 10.52 6.08
C VAL A 117 27.63 11.43 5.11
N GLU A 118 28.57 12.24 5.59
CA GLU A 118 29.41 13.12 4.75
C GLU A 118 30.34 12.30 3.84
N LYS A 119 30.93 11.20 4.34
CA LYS A 119 31.67 10.23 3.50
C LYS A 119 30.77 9.53 2.47
N GLY A 120 29.51 9.24 2.81
CA GLY A 120 28.53 8.65 1.91
C GLY A 120 28.11 9.61 0.78
N LYS A 121 27.91 10.90 1.12
CA LYS A 121 27.60 11.96 0.15
C LYS A 121 28.74 12.18 -0.85
N ALA A 122 30.01 12.07 -0.41
CA ALA A 122 31.17 12.13 -1.30
C ALA A 122 31.23 10.98 -2.35
N LYS A 123 30.49 9.89 -2.15
CA LYS A 123 30.40 8.77 -3.12
C LYS A 123 29.13 8.80 -3.98
N GLN A 124 28.15 9.65 -3.65
CA GLN A 124 26.84 9.69 -4.31
C GLN A 124 26.64 10.84 -5.29
N GLN A 125 27.64 11.73 -5.46
CA GLN A 125 27.68 12.63 -6.61
C GLN A 125 28.34 11.90 -7.79
N LEU A 126 27.62 10.94 -8.39
CA LEU A 126 27.89 10.57 -9.77
C LEU A 126 27.24 11.64 -10.65
N ASP A 127 28.05 12.55 -11.20
CA ASP A 127 27.63 13.38 -12.31
C ASP A 127 27.09 12.47 -13.44
N PRO A 128 25.83 12.65 -13.89
CA PRO A 128 25.25 11.82 -14.96
C PRO A 128 25.99 11.91 -16.30
N LEU A 129 26.87 12.90 -16.46
CA LEU A 129 27.70 13.13 -17.65
C LEU A 129 29.18 12.74 -17.45
N ALA A 130 29.60 12.29 -16.26
CA ALA A 130 30.97 11.84 -16.08
C ALA A 130 31.18 10.49 -16.81
N PRO A 131 32.14 10.38 -17.74
CA PRO A 131 32.39 9.12 -18.42
C PRO A 131 32.81 8.07 -17.38
N ARG A 132 32.17 6.89 -17.43
CA ARG A 132 32.59 5.74 -16.63
C ARG A 132 34.09 5.56 -16.82
N LYS A 133 34.85 5.48 -15.72
CA LYS A 133 36.31 5.25 -15.77
C LYS A 133 36.56 3.99 -16.60
N TYR A 134 37.01 4.17 -17.84
CA TYR A 134 37.32 3.10 -18.75
C TYR A 134 38.57 2.39 -18.24
N THR A 135 38.39 1.20 -17.67
CA THR A 135 39.52 0.29 -17.48
C THR A 135 39.78 -0.36 -18.83
N PRO A 136 40.93 -0.09 -19.48
CA PRO A 136 41.22 -0.68 -20.77
C PRO A 136 41.25 -2.21 -20.62
N LYS A 137 40.57 -2.90 -21.54
CA LYS A 137 40.65 -4.36 -21.62
C LYS A 137 42.12 -4.74 -21.83
N MET A 138 42.64 -5.64 -20.99
CA MET A 138 44.00 -6.17 -21.11
C MET A 138 44.30 -6.61 -22.55
N SER A 139 45.42 -6.14 -23.08
CA SER A 139 45.83 -6.44 -24.46
C SER A 139 45.99 -7.96 -24.66
N LEU A 140 45.87 -8.44 -25.90
CA LEU A 140 46.05 -9.87 -26.19
C LEU A 140 47.42 -10.37 -25.68
N SER A 141 48.47 -9.59 -25.90
CA SER A 141 49.81 -9.87 -25.39
C SER A 141 49.84 -9.96 -23.86
N GLN A 142 49.21 -9.01 -23.18
CA GLN A 142 49.15 -8.97 -21.72
C GLN A 142 48.32 -10.13 -21.14
N ARG A 143 47.26 -10.55 -21.84
CA ARG A 143 46.49 -11.77 -21.51
C ARG A 143 47.32 -13.03 -21.67
N VAL A 144 48.08 -13.14 -22.76
CA VAL A 144 48.96 -14.28 -23.02
C VAL A 144 50.09 -14.35 -22.00
N LEU A 145 50.69 -13.21 -21.65
CA LEU A 145 51.72 -13.12 -20.61
C LEU A 145 51.16 -13.52 -19.25
N GLN A 146 50.02 -12.96 -18.85
CA GLN A 146 49.41 -13.32 -17.58
C GLN A 146 48.99 -14.79 -17.52
N ALA A 147 48.49 -15.36 -18.64
CA ALA A 147 48.19 -16.78 -18.73
C ALA A 147 49.47 -17.64 -18.64
N ARG A 148 50.57 -17.18 -19.27
CA ARG A 148 51.87 -17.84 -19.21
C ARG A 148 52.44 -17.81 -17.80
N GLU A 149 52.46 -16.65 -17.14
CA GLU A 149 52.87 -16.50 -15.74
C GLU A 149 52.04 -17.40 -14.82
N LYS A 150 50.71 -17.37 -14.91
CA LYS A 150 49.84 -18.27 -14.14
C LYS A 150 50.11 -19.75 -14.42
N SER A 151 50.42 -20.11 -15.67
CA SER A 151 50.76 -21.49 -16.02
C SER A 151 52.14 -21.91 -15.48
N LEU A 152 53.07 -20.95 -15.34
CA LEU A 152 54.37 -21.18 -14.71
C LEU A 152 54.23 -21.31 -13.20
N ASP A 153 53.42 -20.45 -12.58
CA ASP A 153 53.08 -20.56 -11.15
C ASP A 153 52.46 -21.93 -10.87
N TYR A 154 51.51 -22.39 -11.69
CA TYR A 154 50.88 -23.70 -11.54
C TYR A 154 51.86 -24.87 -11.76
N LYS A 155 52.85 -24.71 -12.66
CA LYS A 155 53.90 -25.72 -12.88
C LYS A 155 54.91 -25.74 -11.74
N LEU A 156 55.29 -24.58 -11.22
CA LEU A 156 56.17 -24.45 -10.06
C LEU A 156 55.49 -25.03 -8.82
N ASP A 157 54.21 -24.72 -8.61
CA ASP A 157 53.38 -25.28 -7.54
C ASP A 157 53.28 -26.82 -7.66
N LYS A 158 52.97 -27.32 -8.86
CA LYS A 158 52.95 -28.76 -9.17
C LYS A 158 54.29 -29.48 -8.97
N HIS A 159 55.43 -28.80 -9.16
CA HIS A 159 56.75 -29.38 -8.91
C HIS A 159 57.20 -29.23 -7.45
N SER A 160 56.67 -28.23 -6.72
CA SER A 160 56.84 -28.10 -5.28
C SER A 160 56.09 -29.17 -4.47
N GLU A 161 55.14 -29.89 -5.09
CA GLU A 161 54.55 -31.12 -4.53
C GLU A 161 55.54 -32.30 -4.41
N SER A 162 56.78 -32.17 -4.94
CA SER A 162 57.84 -33.16 -4.72
C SER A 162 58.88 -32.68 -3.69
N LYS A 163 58.76 -33.19 -2.45
CA LYS A 163 59.71 -33.10 -1.32
C LYS A 163 59.53 -31.96 -0.29
N SER A 164 58.35 -31.85 0.33
CA SER A 164 58.27 -31.49 1.76
C SER A 164 57.11 -32.23 2.41
N ASP A 165 57.44 -33.31 3.11
CA ASP A 165 56.54 -34.29 3.70
C ASP A 165 55.97 -33.81 5.05
N SER A 166 55.48 -32.56 5.12
CA SER A 166 55.11 -31.93 6.40
C SER A 166 53.91 -30.98 6.28
N GLY A 167 52.85 -31.43 5.61
CA GLY A 167 51.55 -30.76 5.63
C GLY A 167 50.48 -31.65 5.00
N PRO A 168 49.21 -31.64 5.49
CA PRO A 168 48.12 -32.30 4.80
C PRO A 168 47.98 -31.71 3.40
N SER A 169 47.70 -32.54 2.40
CA SER A 169 47.48 -32.09 1.01
C SER A 169 46.49 -30.91 1.01
N PHE A 170 46.65 -29.92 0.14
CA PHE A 170 45.72 -28.78 0.03
C PHE A 170 44.25 -29.24 -0.06
N LYS A 171 44.05 -30.41 -0.68
CA LYS A 171 42.77 -31.13 -0.75
C LYS A 171 42.26 -31.64 0.61
N GLN A 172 43.14 -32.15 1.46
CA GLN A 172 42.82 -32.53 2.85
C GLN A 172 42.58 -31.31 3.74
N LEU A 173 43.36 -30.24 3.60
CA LEU A 173 43.16 -28.99 4.36
C LEU A 173 41.81 -28.33 4.04
N TYR A 174 41.40 -28.34 2.77
CA TYR A 174 40.06 -27.88 2.40
C TYR A 174 38.98 -28.86 2.85
N ALA A 175 39.19 -30.17 2.76
CA ALA A 175 38.23 -31.17 3.25
C ALA A 175 38.02 -31.09 4.77
N GLU A 176 39.07 -30.92 5.57
CA GLU A 176 38.98 -30.82 7.04
C GLU A 176 38.31 -29.53 7.52
N ARG A 177 38.42 -28.44 6.75
CA ARG A 177 37.67 -27.20 7.01
C ARG A 177 36.16 -27.37 6.81
N PHE A 178 35.72 -28.41 6.09
CA PHE A 178 34.29 -28.73 5.90
C PHE A 178 33.77 -29.81 6.86
N THR A 179 34.63 -30.58 7.52
CA THR A 179 34.22 -31.60 8.51
C THR A 179 34.22 -31.07 9.94
N LEU A 180 35.03 -30.05 10.24
CA LEU A 180 35.13 -29.45 11.58
C LEU A 180 34.16 -28.26 11.75
N GLY A 181 32.89 -28.56 12.07
CA GLY A 181 32.10 -27.70 12.97
C GLY A 181 31.24 -26.57 12.38
N GLY A 182 30.77 -26.67 11.13
CA GLY A 182 29.83 -25.69 10.56
C GLY A 182 28.58 -26.36 9.98
N GLY A 183 27.47 -26.33 10.72
CA GLY A 183 26.21 -27.03 10.41
C GLY A 183 25.70 -26.84 8.98
N THR A 184 24.92 -27.85 8.54
CA THR A 184 24.33 -28.09 7.21
C THR A 184 23.34 -27.03 6.71
N GLY A 185 23.39 -25.79 7.21
CA GLY A 185 22.41 -24.74 6.94
C GLY A 185 22.96 -23.45 6.33
N THR A 186 24.27 -23.31 6.10
CA THR A 186 24.83 -22.10 5.46
C THR A 186 24.98 -22.28 3.95
N ILE A 187 24.68 -21.23 3.17
CA ILE A 187 24.81 -21.21 1.70
C ILE A 187 26.23 -21.63 1.25
N ALA A 188 27.26 -21.27 2.03
CA ALA A 188 28.64 -21.67 1.77
C ALA A 188 28.88 -23.19 1.93
N SER A 189 28.23 -23.83 2.92
CA SER A 189 28.28 -25.28 3.13
C SER A 189 27.54 -26.05 2.02
N ILE A 190 26.40 -25.53 1.56
CA ILE A 190 25.67 -26.10 0.41
C ILE A 190 26.51 -25.97 -0.86
N ASN A 191 27.17 -24.83 -1.08
CA ASN A 191 28.02 -24.61 -2.24
C ASN A 191 29.26 -25.53 -2.24
N SER A 192 29.88 -25.79 -1.08
CA SER A 192 31.04 -26.70 -1.02
C SER A 192 30.62 -28.16 -1.22
N LEU A 193 29.52 -28.60 -0.62
CA LEU A 193 28.96 -29.94 -0.83
C LEU A 193 28.52 -30.14 -2.28
N ALA A 194 27.89 -29.12 -2.88
CA ALA A 194 27.53 -29.14 -4.29
C ALA A 194 28.78 -29.26 -5.18
N SER A 195 29.83 -28.50 -4.89
CA SER A 195 31.10 -28.56 -5.63
C SER A 195 31.74 -29.94 -5.52
N GLN A 196 31.79 -30.53 -4.32
CA GLN A 196 32.28 -31.90 -4.12
C GLN A 196 31.47 -32.92 -4.90
N ARG A 197 30.13 -32.84 -4.87
CA ARG A 197 29.26 -33.75 -5.64
C ARG A 197 29.42 -33.58 -7.15
N ILE A 198 29.63 -32.35 -7.62
CA ILE A 198 29.93 -32.09 -9.03
C ILE A 198 31.26 -32.74 -9.41
N GLU A 199 32.29 -32.61 -8.58
CA GLU A 199 33.61 -33.24 -8.80
C GLU A 199 33.54 -34.77 -8.79
N GLU A 200 32.83 -35.37 -7.83
CA GLU A 200 32.59 -36.82 -7.79
C GLU A 200 31.83 -37.31 -9.03
N ALA A 201 30.79 -36.59 -9.46
CA ALA A 201 30.04 -36.92 -10.68
C ALA A 201 30.86 -36.71 -11.97
N MET A 202 31.78 -35.74 -12.00
CA MET A 202 32.78 -35.57 -13.07
C MET A 202 33.77 -36.74 -13.09
N ALA A 203 34.28 -37.16 -11.93
CA ALA A 203 35.19 -38.30 -11.78
C ALA A 203 34.53 -39.61 -12.22
N GLN A 204 33.25 -39.79 -11.89
CA GLN A 204 32.44 -40.93 -12.36
C GLN A 204 32.06 -40.83 -13.85
N GLY A 205 32.37 -39.72 -14.53
CA GLY A 205 32.08 -39.53 -15.95
C GLY A 205 30.59 -39.37 -16.27
N GLN A 206 29.75 -39.08 -15.27
CA GLN A 206 28.29 -38.89 -15.46
C GLN A 206 27.98 -37.73 -16.43
N PHE A 207 28.89 -36.75 -16.54
CA PHE A 207 28.76 -35.62 -17.46
C PHE A 207 29.08 -35.95 -18.93
N LYS A 208 29.67 -37.12 -19.22
CA LYS A 208 30.09 -37.48 -20.59
C LYS A 208 28.89 -37.81 -21.49
N ASN A 209 27.81 -38.36 -20.94
CA ASN A 209 26.63 -38.82 -21.68
C ASN A 209 25.34 -38.10 -21.24
N ILE A 210 25.40 -36.80 -20.96
CA ILE A 210 24.18 -36.04 -20.69
C ILE A 210 23.49 -35.77 -22.03
N ARG A 211 22.22 -36.17 -22.15
CA ARG A 211 21.37 -35.71 -23.27
C ARG A 211 21.30 -34.19 -23.19
N ARG A 212 21.88 -33.49 -24.17
CA ARG A 212 21.77 -32.04 -24.28
C ARG A 212 20.29 -31.68 -24.26
N GLY A 213 19.90 -30.76 -23.37
CA GLY A 213 18.51 -30.28 -23.31
C GLY A 213 18.08 -29.73 -24.67
N GLU A 214 16.79 -29.84 -25.00
CA GLU A 214 16.24 -29.18 -26.18
C GLU A 214 16.58 -27.68 -26.11
N ASN A 215 17.03 -27.11 -27.23
CA ASN A 215 17.31 -25.68 -27.28
C ASN A 215 16.04 -24.94 -26.87
N GLN A 216 16.12 -24.14 -25.80
CA GLN A 216 15.00 -23.30 -25.43
C GLN A 216 14.71 -22.40 -26.62
N LYS A 217 13.49 -22.49 -27.16
CA LYS A 217 13.06 -21.61 -28.23
C LYS A 217 13.05 -20.19 -27.65
N VAL A 218 14.04 -19.40 -28.02
CA VAL A 218 14.03 -17.98 -27.75
C VAL A 218 12.94 -17.42 -28.64
N GLU A 219 11.84 -17.01 -28.03
CA GLU A 219 10.77 -16.36 -28.76
C GLU A 219 11.28 -14.98 -29.18
N VAL A 220 11.61 -14.86 -30.45
CA VAL A 220 11.96 -13.60 -31.10
C VAL A 220 10.67 -12.94 -31.54
N SER A 221 10.62 -11.61 -31.53
CA SER A 221 9.47 -10.89 -32.08
C SER A 221 9.31 -11.21 -33.56
N ASP A 222 8.10 -11.58 -33.98
CA ASP A 222 7.77 -11.71 -35.40
C ASP A 222 7.80 -10.34 -36.12
N ASN A 223 7.72 -9.24 -35.36
CA ASN A 223 7.73 -7.89 -35.90
C ASN A 223 9.17 -7.32 -35.93
N PRO A 224 9.74 -7.03 -37.11
CA PRO A 224 11.10 -6.47 -37.24
C PRO A 224 11.28 -5.08 -36.61
N TRP A 225 10.18 -4.36 -36.37
CA TRP A 225 10.20 -2.99 -35.86
C TRP A 225 10.21 -2.88 -34.33
N VAL A 226 10.10 -4.01 -33.61
CA VAL A 226 10.12 -4.03 -32.15
C VAL A 226 11.46 -4.60 -31.70
N ASP A 227 12.18 -3.87 -30.84
CA ASP A 227 13.44 -4.38 -30.30
C ASP A 227 13.21 -5.64 -29.46
N GLN A 228 14.17 -6.56 -29.46
CA GLN A 228 14.07 -7.82 -28.71
C GLN A 228 13.90 -7.56 -27.21
N THR A 229 14.51 -6.49 -26.69
CA THR A 229 14.35 -6.06 -25.29
C THR A 229 12.92 -5.62 -25.01
N GLU A 230 12.35 -4.78 -25.87
CA GLU A 230 10.97 -4.27 -25.74
C GLU A 230 9.94 -5.39 -25.84
N TYR A 231 10.15 -6.32 -26.77
CA TYR A 231 9.30 -7.49 -26.94
C TYR A 231 9.29 -8.38 -25.69
N ILE A 232 10.48 -8.72 -25.18
CA ILE A 232 10.61 -9.55 -23.96
C ILE A 232 10.02 -8.80 -22.77
N LEU A 233 10.26 -7.50 -22.64
CA LEU A 233 9.69 -6.66 -21.58
C LEU A 233 8.16 -6.65 -21.62
N ASN A 234 7.56 -6.34 -22.78
CA ASN A 234 6.12 -6.32 -22.95
C ASN A 234 5.50 -7.68 -22.60
N ARG A 235 6.19 -8.77 -22.93
CA ARG A 235 5.73 -10.11 -22.60
C ARG A 235 5.90 -10.46 -21.13
N MET A 236 6.97 -10.00 -20.46
CA MET A 236 7.11 -10.14 -19.02
C MET A 236 6.00 -9.38 -18.28
N ILE A 237 5.67 -8.17 -18.75
CA ILE A 237 4.55 -7.37 -18.23
C ILE A 237 3.22 -8.12 -18.43
N GLN A 238 2.97 -8.66 -19.62
CA GLN A 238 1.78 -9.47 -19.91
C GLN A 238 1.70 -10.74 -19.05
N ARG A 239 2.82 -11.47 -18.89
CA ARG A 239 2.89 -12.69 -18.05
C ARG A 239 2.65 -12.41 -16.57
N GLN A 240 3.09 -11.26 -16.09
CA GLN A 240 2.82 -10.79 -14.72
C GLN A 240 1.38 -10.27 -14.56
N GLY A 241 0.58 -10.23 -15.62
CA GLY A 241 -0.76 -9.66 -15.63
C GLY A 241 -0.80 -8.16 -15.36
N ALA A 242 0.35 -7.49 -15.45
CA ALA A 242 0.48 -6.07 -15.16
C ALA A 242 -0.09 -5.27 -16.34
N ALA A 243 -1.31 -4.76 -16.17
CA ALA A 243 -1.89 -3.86 -17.15
C ALA A 243 -1.25 -2.47 -17.00
N PRO A 244 -1.01 -1.74 -18.11
CA PRO A 244 -0.67 -0.33 -18.04
C PRO A 244 -1.61 0.44 -17.09
N PRO A 245 -1.12 1.40 -16.29
CA PRO A 245 -1.93 2.05 -15.25
C PRO A 245 -3.25 2.66 -15.75
N TRP A 246 -3.29 3.15 -17.00
CA TRP A 246 -4.51 3.70 -17.58
C TRP A 246 -5.54 2.62 -17.93
N ILE A 247 -5.14 1.39 -18.25
CA ILE A 247 -6.07 0.27 -18.52
C ILE A 247 -6.77 -0.17 -17.23
N GLU A 248 -6.05 -0.23 -16.11
CA GLU A 248 -6.67 -0.49 -14.79
C GLU A 248 -7.70 0.58 -14.45
N LYS A 249 -7.35 1.85 -14.68
CA LYS A 249 -8.29 2.97 -14.51
C LYS A 249 -9.44 2.92 -15.50
N GLN A 250 -9.22 2.43 -16.72
CA GLN A 250 -10.28 2.24 -17.70
C GLN A 250 -11.32 1.25 -17.15
N GLY A 251 -10.85 0.12 -16.61
CA GLY A 251 -11.68 -0.87 -15.93
C GLY A 251 -12.47 -0.23 -14.78
N LEU A 252 -11.80 0.52 -13.90
CA LEU A 252 -12.43 1.21 -12.77
C LEU A 252 -13.49 2.23 -13.21
N VAL A 253 -13.22 3.02 -14.25
CA VAL A 253 -14.20 4.00 -14.76
C VAL A 253 -15.39 3.26 -15.37
N ASN A 254 -15.15 2.18 -16.12
CA ASN A 254 -16.23 1.38 -16.71
C ASN A 254 -17.13 0.74 -15.65
N THR A 255 -16.55 0.17 -14.59
CA THR A 255 -17.33 -0.41 -13.49
C THR A 255 -18.13 0.65 -12.76
N ARG A 256 -17.54 1.82 -12.47
CA ARG A 256 -18.27 2.95 -11.84
C ARG A 256 -19.43 3.46 -12.68
N ILE A 257 -19.25 3.60 -14.00
CA ILE A 257 -20.35 4.01 -14.88
C ILE A 257 -21.45 2.96 -14.89
N LYS A 258 -21.08 1.67 -14.96
CA LYS A 258 -22.04 0.56 -14.91
C LYS A 258 -22.83 0.56 -13.61
N THR A 259 -22.16 0.63 -12.46
CA THR A 259 -22.82 0.62 -11.15
C THR A 259 -23.69 1.85 -10.93
N ALA A 260 -23.25 3.03 -11.41
CA ALA A 260 -24.06 4.24 -11.36
C ALA A 260 -25.34 4.10 -12.20
N ARG A 261 -25.23 3.61 -13.44
CA ARG A 261 -26.40 3.35 -14.31
C ARG A 261 -27.34 2.31 -13.71
N GLU A 262 -26.80 1.25 -13.12
CA GLU A 262 -27.60 0.24 -12.44
C GLU A 262 -28.31 0.81 -11.22
N SER A 263 -27.64 1.63 -10.41
CA SER A 263 -28.23 2.30 -9.25
C SER A 263 -29.38 3.24 -9.64
N ILE A 264 -29.17 4.08 -10.67
CA ILE A 264 -30.18 5.00 -11.20
C ILE A 264 -31.36 4.23 -11.82
N ALA A 265 -31.09 3.17 -12.59
CA ALA A 265 -32.15 2.36 -13.17
C ALA A 265 -32.97 1.64 -12.08
N ASN A 266 -32.31 1.07 -11.06
CA ASN A 266 -33.00 0.37 -9.98
C ASN A 266 -33.85 1.33 -9.14
N SER A 267 -33.38 2.54 -8.84
CA SER A 267 -34.18 3.52 -8.11
C SER A 267 -35.41 3.99 -8.90
N PHE A 268 -35.32 4.08 -10.23
CA PHE A 268 -36.49 4.32 -11.08
C PHE A 268 -37.46 3.14 -11.09
N VAL A 269 -36.97 1.90 -11.16
CA VAL A 269 -37.81 0.70 -11.10
C VAL A 269 -38.59 0.63 -9.78
N GLU A 270 -37.93 0.87 -8.64
CA GLU A 270 -38.61 0.92 -7.34
C GLU A 270 -39.67 2.02 -7.29
N TYR A 271 -39.36 3.21 -7.81
CA TYR A 271 -40.33 4.29 -7.93
C TYR A 271 -41.54 3.87 -8.77
N ALA A 272 -41.32 3.28 -9.96
CA ALA A 272 -42.39 2.86 -10.84
C ALA A 272 -43.28 1.79 -10.19
N ILE A 273 -42.67 0.80 -9.53
CA ILE A 273 -43.39 -0.23 -8.78
C ILE A 273 -44.23 0.39 -7.66
N THR A 274 -43.68 1.33 -6.88
CA THR A 274 -44.44 1.97 -5.79
C THR A 274 -45.62 2.79 -6.31
N LYS A 275 -45.47 3.47 -7.46
CA LYS A 275 -46.55 4.22 -8.10
C LYS A 275 -47.63 3.30 -8.65
N VAL A 276 -47.24 2.21 -9.29
CA VAL A 276 -48.17 1.19 -9.81
C VAL A 276 -48.90 0.51 -8.65
N SER A 277 -48.22 0.16 -7.56
CA SER A 277 -48.84 -0.40 -6.34
C SER A 277 -49.92 0.52 -5.80
N LYS A 278 -49.62 1.82 -5.63
CA LYS A 278 -50.59 2.82 -5.15
C LYS A 278 -51.79 3.01 -6.09
N ALA A 279 -51.55 2.97 -7.41
CA ALA A 279 -52.61 3.06 -8.41
C ALA A 279 -53.50 1.81 -8.40
N VAL A 280 -52.90 0.63 -8.22
CA VAL A 280 -53.61 -0.65 -8.08
C VAL A 280 -54.37 -0.70 -6.76
N GLU A 281 -53.85 -0.21 -5.64
CA GLU A 281 -54.59 -0.17 -4.37
C GLU A 281 -55.91 0.62 -4.49
N SER A 282 -55.96 1.61 -5.39
CA SER A 282 -57.16 2.40 -5.66
C SER A 282 -58.17 1.69 -6.58
N THR A 283 -57.75 0.67 -7.32
CA THR A 283 -58.58 -0.08 -8.28
C THR A 283 -58.69 -1.53 -7.82
N LYS A 284 -59.89 -2.07 -7.60
CA LYS A 284 -60.06 -3.45 -7.07
C LYS A 284 -59.53 -4.58 -7.98
N ASP A 285 -58.86 -4.23 -9.09
CA ASP A 285 -58.31 -5.10 -10.14
C ASP A 285 -56.90 -5.61 -9.80
N ALA A 286 -56.73 -6.16 -8.59
CA ALA A 286 -55.41 -6.43 -8.01
C ALA A 286 -54.59 -7.56 -8.69
N LYS A 287 -55.18 -8.35 -9.60
CA LYS A 287 -54.64 -9.66 -10.00
C LYS A 287 -54.00 -9.72 -11.40
N ASP A 288 -54.23 -8.74 -12.27
CA ASP A 288 -53.73 -8.80 -13.65
C ASP A 288 -52.31 -8.22 -13.74
N ILE A 289 -51.31 -9.10 -13.73
CA ILE A 289 -49.88 -8.75 -13.82
C ILE A 289 -49.58 -7.99 -15.13
N ASP A 290 -50.20 -8.39 -16.24
CA ASP A 290 -49.97 -7.76 -17.54
C ASP A 290 -50.47 -6.31 -17.59
N LYS A 291 -51.58 -6.01 -16.89
CA LYS A 291 -52.08 -4.63 -16.75
C LYS A 291 -51.13 -3.78 -15.91
N LYS A 292 -50.56 -4.33 -14.82
CA LYS A 292 -49.53 -3.67 -14.00
C LYS A 292 -48.29 -3.34 -14.82
N ILE A 293 -47.82 -4.29 -15.64
CA ILE A 293 -46.66 -4.10 -16.53
C ILE A 293 -46.95 -3.01 -17.57
N ALA A 294 -48.14 -3.03 -18.21
CA ALA A 294 -48.52 -2.01 -19.19
C ALA A 294 -48.56 -0.61 -18.59
N LEU A 295 -49.18 -0.45 -17.41
CA LEU A 295 -49.22 0.82 -16.67
C LEU A 295 -47.82 1.33 -16.32
N ALA A 296 -46.95 0.43 -15.87
CA ALA A 296 -45.59 0.78 -15.48
C ALA A 296 -44.71 1.24 -16.65
N LEU A 297 -44.90 0.65 -17.84
CA LEU A 297 -44.18 1.05 -19.06
C LEU A 297 -44.61 2.41 -19.62
N GLN A 298 -45.85 2.82 -19.35
CA GLN A 298 -46.42 4.12 -19.76
C GLN A 298 -46.15 5.26 -18.77
N LEU A 299 -45.48 4.97 -17.65
CA LEU A 299 -45.24 5.97 -16.60
C LEU A 299 -44.33 7.11 -17.06
N ASP A 300 -44.76 8.34 -16.83
CA ASP A 300 -43.95 9.53 -17.09
C ASP A 300 -42.74 9.62 -16.14
N PRO A 301 -41.50 9.79 -16.65
CA PRO A 301 -40.30 9.86 -15.81
C PRO A 301 -40.02 11.23 -15.18
N LYS A 302 -40.57 12.31 -15.76
CA LYS A 302 -40.35 13.71 -15.34
C LYS A 302 -40.54 14.00 -13.84
N PRO A 303 -41.59 13.51 -13.15
CA PRO A 303 -41.75 13.80 -11.72
C PRO A 303 -40.62 13.23 -10.87
N TRP A 304 -40.13 12.03 -11.20
CA TRP A 304 -39.03 11.38 -10.50
C TRP A 304 -37.69 12.07 -10.76
N GLU A 305 -37.46 12.52 -12.00
CA GLU A 305 -36.24 13.25 -12.38
C GLU A 305 -36.10 14.55 -11.59
N LYS A 306 -37.20 15.29 -11.38
CA LYS A 306 -37.18 16.53 -10.59
C LYS A 306 -36.84 16.29 -9.12
N GLU A 307 -37.35 15.21 -8.56
CA GLU A 307 -37.07 14.84 -7.16
C GLU A 307 -35.60 14.44 -6.96
N ASN A 308 -35.02 13.76 -7.96
CA ASN A 308 -33.68 13.18 -7.88
C ASN A 308 -32.60 14.01 -8.62
N GLU A 309 -32.94 15.19 -9.13
CA GLU A 309 -32.05 16.02 -9.97
C GLU A 309 -30.68 16.23 -9.33
N LYS A 310 -30.65 16.63 -8.04
CA LYS A 310 -29.40 16.87 -7.29
C LYS A 310 -28.53 15.63 -7.17
N TYR A 311 -29.14 14.44 -7.04
CA TYR A 311 -28.39 13.19 -6.98
C TYR A 311 -27.78 12.88 -8.35
N HIS A 312 -28.54 13.07 -9.44
CA HIS A 312 -28.06 12.85 -10.79
C HIS A 312 -26.93 13.80 -11.19
N THR A 313 -27.00 15.07 -10.80
CA THR A 313 -25.91 16.03 -11.07
C THR A 313 -24.63 15.63 -10.34
N ILE A 314 -24.70 15.38 -9.03
CA ILE A 314 -23.53 15.01 -8.22
C ILE A 314 -22.90 13.68 -8.69
N THR A 315 -23.73 12.69 -9.04
CA THR A 315 -23.22 11.40 -9.54
C THR A 315 -22.50 11.57 -10.88
N VAL A 316 -23.05 12.33 -11.82
CA VAL A 316 -22.41 12.60 -13.11
C VAL A 316 -21.14 13.43 -12.94
N GLU A 317 -21.13 14.44 -12.05
CA GLU A 317 -19.92 15.20 -11.72
C GLU A 317 -18.79 14.32 -11.16
N SER A 318 -19.13 13.37 -10.29
CA SER A 318 -18.19 12.38 -9.75
C SER A 318 -17.63 11.46 -10.85
N LEU A 319 -18.49 10.98 -11.76
CA LEU A 319 -18.07 10.19 -12.92
C LEU A 319 -17.16 10.99 -13.86
N ASN A 320 -17.49 12.24 -14.13
CA ASN A 320 -16.70 13.13 -14.97
C ASN A 320 -15.33 13.46 -14.33
N SER A 321 -15.27 13.58 -13.00
CA SER A 321 -14.01 13.71 -12.27
C SER A 321 -13.13 12.46 -12.41
N ALA A 322 -13.72 11.26 -12.36
CA ALA A 322 -13.01 10.01 -12.61
C ALA A 322 -12.53 9.89 -14.07
N ILE A 323 -13.36 10.29 -15.03
CA ILE A 323 -13.02 10.33 -16.47
C ILE A 323 -11.86 11.31 -16.71
N ARG A 324 -11.86 12.48 -16.07
CA ARG A 324 -10.74 13.44 -16.14
C ARG A 324 -9.44 12.80 -15.67
N GLY A 325 -9.47 12.12 -14.52
CA GLY A 325 -8.31 11.41 -13.98
C GLY A 325 -7.80 10.29 -14.91
N PHE A 326 -8.69 9.62 -15.62
CA PHE A 326 -8.36 8.63 -16.65
C PHE A 326 -7.76 9.27 -17.91
N ASN A 327 -8.39 10.32 -18.45
CA ASN A 327 -7.96 11.00 -19.67
C ASN A 327 -6.57 11.64 -19.57
N LEU A 328 -6.15 12.04 -18.37
CA LEU A 328 -4.79 12.54 -18.11
C LEU A 328 -3.72 11.46 -18.31
N GLN A 329 -4.08 10.19 -18.11
CA GLN A 329 -3.15 9.06 -18.22
C GLN A 329 -3.29 8.29 -19.52
N ALA A 330 -4.47 8.37 -20.15
CA ALA A 330 -4.77 7.63 -21.37
C ALA A 330 -4.12 8.28 -22.61
N PRO A 331 -3.61 7.45 -23.54
CA PRO A 331 -3.20 7.94 -24.86
C PRO A 331 -4.40 8.54 -25.60
N GLY A 332 -4.15 9.43 -26.57
CA GLY A 332 -5.18 10.21 -27.26
C GLY A 332 -6.33 9.37 -27.83
N SER A 333 -6.03 8.18 -28.35
CA SER A 333 -7.01 7.23 -28.89
C SER A 333 -7.93 6.60 -27.85
N ALA A 334 -7.49 6.47 -26.60
CA ALA A 334 -8.23 5.81 -25.53
C ALA A 334 -8.99 6.77 -24.62
N ARG A 335 -8.86 8.09 -24.83
CA ARG A 335 -9.57 9.11 -24.05
C ARG A 335 -11.09 9.01 -24.22
N ARG A 336 -11.83 9.34 -23.17
CA ARG A 336 -13.30 9.31 -23.15
C ARG A 336 -13.89 10.71 -23.07
N ALA A 337 -15.05 10.90 -23.70
CA ALA A 337 -15.84 12.11 -23.54
C ALA A 337 -16.47 12.19 -22.14
N TYR A 338 -16.73 13.41 -21.68
CA TYR A 338 -17.51 13.63 -20.47
C TYR A 338 -18.97 13.24 -20.68
N LEU A 339 -19.61 12.80 -19.61
CA LEU A 339 -21.00 12.37 -19.57
C LEU A 339 -21.91 13.58 -19.33
N ASP A 340 -23.05 13.58 -20.03
CA ASP A 340 -24.14 14.53 -19.82
C ASP A 340 -25.29 13.86 -19.06
N VAL A 341 -25.92 14.60 -18.15
CA VAL A 341 -26.98 14.09 -17.27
C VAL A 341 -28.18 13.59 -18.09
N LYS A 342 -28.59 14.34 -19.13
CA LYS A 342 -29.76 13.97 -19.94
C LYS A 342 -29.53 12.67 -20.72
N SER A 343 -28.34 12.53 -21.32
CA SER A 343 -27.95 11.32 -22.05
C SER A 343 -27.91 10.10 -21.12
N GLU A 344 -27.33 10.25 -19.93
CA GLU A 344 -27.25 9.16 -18.95
C GLU A 344 -28.64 8.75 -18.43
N LEU A 345 -29.53 9.71 -18.16
CA LEU A 345 -30.91 9.43 -17.77
C LEU A 345 -31.67 8.68 -18.87
N ALA A 346 -31.55 9.09 -20.13
CA ALA A 346 -32.18 8.39 -21.25
C ALA A 346 -31.71 6.92 -21.36
N GLN A 347 -30.41 6.68 -21.18
CA GLN A 347 -29.87 5.32 -21.16
C GLN A 347 -30.40 4.52 -19.95
N CYS A 348 -30.44 5.12 -18.77
CA CYS A 348 -30.97 4.47 -17.56
C CYS A 348 -32.45 4.12 -17.71
N HIS A 349 -33.26 4.99 -18.32
CA HIS A 349 -34.67 4.71 -18.60
C HIS A 349 -34.86 3.55 -19.57
N SER A 350 -34.00 3.46 -20.59
CA SER A 350 -34.03 2.32 -21.52
C SER A 350 -33.73 1.00 -20.80
N LEU A 351 -32.74 1.00 -19.91
CA LEU A 351 -32.38 -0.16 -19.08
C LEU A 351 -33.48 -0.51 -18.08
N ALA A 352 -34.09 0.50 -17.46
CA ALA A 352 -35.17 0.31 -16.50
C ALA A 352 -36.40 -0.30 -17.17
N LYS A 353 -36.80 0.18 -18.36
CA LYS A 353 -37.91 -0.40 -19.14
C LYS A 353 -37.70 -1.89 -19.44
N GLN A 354 -36.45 -2.31 -19.70
CA GLN A 354 -36.12 -3.72 -19.90
C GLN A 354 -36.24 -4.55 -18.61
N ARG A 355 -35.90 -3.97 -17.45
CA ARG A 355 -35.91 -4.66 -16.14
C ARG A 355 -37.28 -4.69 -15.46
N LEU A 356 -38.13 -3.71 -15.77
CA LEU A 356 -39.37 -3.44 -15.07
C LEU A 356 -40.41 -4.59 -15.15
N PRO A 357 -40.63 -5.28 -16.29
CA PRO A 357 -41.52 -6.43 -16.36
C PRO A 357 -41.08 -7.57 -15.43
N GLU A 358 -39.78 -7.82 -15.36
CA GLU A 358 -39.22 -8.86 -14.50
C GLU A 358 -39.31 -8.50 -13.02
N ALA A 359 -39.07 -7.23 -12.68
CA ALA A 359 -39.19 -6.76 -11.30
C ALA A 359 -40.63 -6.86 -10.76
N ILE A 360 -41.64 -6.57 -11.58
CA ILE A 360 -43.05 -6.72 -11.20
C ILE A 360 -43.41 -8.20 -10.99
N ARG A 361 -42.98 -9.09 -11.90
CA ARG A 361 -43.21 -10.55 -11.77
C ARG A 361 -42.62 -11.12 -10.48
N ILE A 362 -41.42 -10.67 -10.10
CA ILE A 362 -40.76 -11.08 -8.85
C ILE A 362 -41.56 -10.58 -7.65
N ARG A 363 -42.02 -9.32 -7.66
CA ARG A 363 -42.77 -8.74 -6.53
C ARG A 363 -44.12 -9.41 -6.29
N GLU A 364 -44.82 -9.78 -7.35
CA GLU A 364 -46.11 -10.49 -7.29
C GLU A 364 -45.95 -11.99 -6.98
N GLY A 365 -44.72 -12.48 -6.77
CA GLY A 365 -44.45 -13.88 -6.41
C GLY A 365 -44.67 -14.87 -7.56
N SER A 366 -44.83 -14.39 -8.80
CA SER A 366 -45.09 -15.24 -9.98
C SER A 366 -43.82 -15.89 -10.54
N ARG A 367 -42.67 -15.59 -9.95
CA ARG A 367 -41.37 -16.15 -10.32
C ARG A 367 -40.70 -16.68 -9.06
N GLU A 368 -40.30 -17.94 -9.07
CA GLU A 368 -39.39 -18.48 -8.07
C GLU A 368 -38.12 -17.61 -8.05
N PRO A 369 -37.54 -17.33 -6.86
CA PRO A 369 -36.32 -16.53 -6.77
C PRO A 369 -35.28 -17.14 -7.72
N PRO A 370 -34.47 -16.32 -8.42
CA PRO A 370 -33.45 -16.86 -9.30
C PRO A 370 -32.66 -17.86 -8.47
N THR A 371 -32.70 -19.14 -8.86
CA THR A 371 -31.93 -20.18 -8.19
C THR A 371 -30.49 -19.75 -8.33
N ILE A 372 -29.94 -19.19 -7.26
CA ILE A 372 -28.51 -18.90 -7.16
C ILE A 372 -27.87 -20.28 -7.14
N SER A 373 -27.58 -20.81 -8.33
CA SER A 373 -26.74 -21.98 -8.43
C SER A 373 -25.46 -21.60 -7.71
N ARG A 374 -25.12 -22.32 -6.63
CA ARG A 374 -23.85 -22.11 -5.91
C ARG A 374 -22.64 -22.21 -6.86
N ALA A 375 -22.83 -22.75 -8.05
CA ALA A 375 -21.90 -22.79 -9.16
C ALA A 375 -21.59 -21.41 -9.79
N SER A 376 -22.48 -20.40 -9.70
CA SER A 376 -22.31 -19.13 -10.43
C SER A 376 -21.59 -18.02 -9.66
N LEU A 377 -21.39 -18.16 -8.34
CA LEU A 377 -20.57 -17.20 -7.57
C LEU A 377 -19.08 -17.32 -7.92
N HIS A 378 -18.68 -18.42 -8.56
CA HIS A 378 -17.36 -18.64 -9.14
C HIS A 378 -17.47 -18.87 -10.65
N SER A 379 -18.20 -18.01 -11.36
CA SER A 379 -18.08 -17.96 -12.82
C SER A 379 -16.61 -17.71 -13.14
N LYS A 380 -15.94 -18.75 -13.64
CA LYS A 380 -14.52 -18.82 -14.04
C LYS A 380 -14.11 -17.77 -15.09
N LYS A 381 -15.01 -16.87 -15.47
CA LYS A 381 -14.83 -15.85 -16.51
C LYS A 381 -13.97 -14.67 -16.04
N ASP A 382 -13.91 -14.41 -14.73
CA ASP A 382 -13.11 -13.31 -14.16
C ASP A 382 -11.94 -13.78 -13.28
N LEU A 383 -11.72 -15.10 -13.16
CA LEU A 383 -10.45 -15.61 -12.68
C LEU A 383 -9.46 -15.52 -13.83
N TYR A 384 -8.38 -14.77 -13.64
CA TYR A 384 -7.13 -14.99 -14.39
C TYR A 384 -6.82 -16.49 -14.27
N THR A 385 -7.15 -17.27 -15.29
CA THR A 385 -6.60 -18.60 -15.45
C THR A 385 -5.17 -18.35 -15.91
N GLU A 386 -4.23 -18.31 -14.98
CA GLU A 386 -2.82 -18.32 -15.32
C GLU A 386 -2.57 -19.48 -16.29
N ASP A 387 -1.84 -19.21 -17.38
CA ASP A 387 -1.51 -20.23 -18.37
C ASP A 387 -0.90 -21.44 -17.65
N PRO A 388 -1.41 -22.67 -17.84
CA PRO A 388 -0.91 -23.86 -17.15
C PRO A 388 0.56 -24.18 -17.47
N THR A 389 1.15 -23.49 -18.45
CA THR A 389 2.58 -23.54 -18.79
C THR A 389 3.46 -22.72 -17.86
N ASN A 390 2.91 -21.79 -17.07
CA ASN A 390 3.67 -20.97 -16.11
C ASN A 390 3.88 -21.67 -14.77
N TYR A 391 3.26 -22.83 -14.53
CA TYR A 391 3.41 -23.58 -13.28
C TYR A 391 4.13 -24.91 -13.55
N TYR A 392 5.38 -25.01 -13.11
CA TYR A 392 6.07 -26.30 -13.03
C TYR A 392 5.52 -27.08 -11.83
N GLY A 393 4.51 -27.90 -12.06
CA GLY A 393 3.82 -28.64 -11.00
C GLY A 393 4.58 -29.90 -10.56
N LEU A 394 4.25 -30.43 -9.37
CA LEU A 394 4.77 -31.73 -8.90
C LEU A 394 4.53 -32.86 -9.92
N LYS A 395 3.46 -32.79 -10.72
CA LYS A 395 3.20 -33.76 -11.79
C LYS A 395 4.24 -33.69 -12.91
N ASP A 396 4.66 -32.49 -13.32
CA ASP A 396 5.71 -32.31 -14.31
C ASP A 396 7.08 -32.67 -13.72
N LEU A 397 7.31 -32.35 -12.44
CA LEU A 397 8.48 -32.81 -11.69
C LEU A 397 8.59 -34.33 -11.65
N PHE A 398 7.51 -35.05 -11.31
CA PHE A 398 7.50 -36.51 -11.33
C PHE A 398 7.64 -37.06 -12.76
N LYS A 399 7.02 -36.43 -13.76
CA LYS A 399 7.12 -36.85 -15.15
C LYS A 399 8.56 -36.73 -15.68
N ASP A 400 9.29 -35.69 -15.30
CA ASP A 400 10.70 -35.52 -15.65
C ASP A 400 11.63 -36.42 -14.84
N VAL A 401 11.32 -36.67 -13.56
CA VAL A 401 12.06 -37.64 -12.73
C VAL A 401 11.92 -39.05 -13.30
N PHE A 402 10.72 -39.45 -13.74
CA PHE A 402 10.50 -40.77 -14.35
C PHE A 402 11.00 -40.86 -15.80
N ARG A 403 11.02 -39.76 -16.57
CA ARG A 403 11.66 -39.73 -17.90
C ARG A 403 13.18 -39.84 -17.84
N ARG A 404 13.80 -39.48 -16.72
CA ARG A 404 15.25 -39.64 -16.48
C ARG A 404 15.68 -41.09 -16.20
N SER A 405 14.74 -42.00 -15.95
CA SER A 405 14.99 -43.42 -15.63
C SER A 405 15.17 -44.34 -16.85
N LYS A 406 15.40 -43.81 -18.05
CA LYS A 406 15.63 -44.60 -19.29
C LYS A 406 16.84 -44.17 -20.10
#